data_AF-A0A1B2HX96-F1
#
_entry.id   AF-A0A1B2HX96-F1
#
_cell.length_a   1.000
_cell.length_b   1.000
_cell.length_c   1.000
_cell.angle_alpha   90.00
_cell.angle_beta   90.00
_cell.angle_gamma   90.00
#
_symmetry.space_group_name_H-M   'P 1'
#
loop_
_entity.id
_entity.type
_entity.pdbx_description
1 polymer ?
#
loop_
_entity_poly.entity_id
_entity_poly.type
_entity_poly.pdbx_seq_one_letter_code
_entity_poly.pdbx_strand_id
1 'polypeptide(L)' 'MFQQRHHHDDLPESTVVVPRQDRTIRPEWMRRTARERLGVTPVEIDGEHCPHIPRAQELAEIILRRA' A
#
# COMPACT_ATOMS: atom_id res chain seq x y z
N MET A 1 6.45 -13.32 15.17
CA MET A 1 5.18 -13.28 15.92
C MET A 1 4.13 -12.39 15.24
N PHE A 2 3.83 -12.59 13.94
CA PHE A 2 2.71 -11.93 13.23
C PHE A 2 2.32 -12.74 11.97
N GLN A 3 1.91 -14.01 12.15
CA GLN A 3 1.50 -14.93 11.08
C GLN A 3 -0.03 -15.06 10.96
N GLN A 4 -0.80 -14.03 11.33
CA GLN A 4 -2.24 -14.06 11.04
C GLN A 4 -2.46 -13.73 9.57
N ARG A 5 -2.74 -14.77 8.78
CA ARG A 5 -3.37 -14.64 7.46
C ARG A 5 -4.84 -14.36 7.72
N HIS A 6 -5.26 -13.11 7.53
CA HIS A 6 -6.66 -12.78 7.53
C HIS A 6 -7.21 -13.24 6.17
N HIS A 7 -8.07 -14.24 6.18
CA HIS A 7 -8.81 -14.64 5.00
C HIS A 7 -9.84 -13.55 4.73
N HIS A 8 -9.66 -12.85 3.61
CA HIS A 8 -10.48 -11.71 3.19
C HIS A 8 -11.41 -12.14 2.05
N ASP A 9 -12.00 -13.33 2.18
CA ASP A 9 -12.72 -14.00 1.09
C ASP A 9 -13.98 -13.23 0.65
N ASP A 10 -14.50 -12.33 1.51
CA ASP A 10 -15.67 -11.47 1.27
C ASP A 10 -15.33 -9.96 1.10
N LEU A 11 -14.05 -9.58 1.03
CA LEU A 11 -13.68 -8.17 0.85
C LEU A 11 -13.54 -7.79 -0.64
N PRO A 12 -13.86 -6.55 -1.02
CA PRO A 12 -13.59 -6.05 -2.35
C PRO A 12 -12.08 -6.03 -2.63
N GLU A 13 -11.73 -6.09 -3.92
CA GLU A 13 -10.34 -5.96 -4.36
C GLU A 13 -9.70 -4.70 -3.75
N SER A 14 -8.51 -4.89 -3.17
CA SER A 14 -7.82 -3.84 -2.45
C SER A 14 -6.57 -3.37 -3.21
N THR A 15 -6.34 -2.06 -3.25
CA THR A 15 -5.07 -1.50 -3.75
C THR A 15 -4.22 -1.02 -2.57
N VAL A 16 -2.95 -1.42 -2.54
CA VAL A 16 -1.96 -0.94 -1.55
C VAL A 16 -1.03 0.07 -2.20
N VAL A 17 -0.91 1.25 -1.60
CA VAL A 17 0.05 2.29 -2.02
C VAL A 17 1.21 2.35 -1.03
N VAL A 18 2.45 2.27 -1.53
CA VAL A 18 3.68 2.22 -0.73
C VAL A 18 4.53 3.47 -0.99
N PRO A 19 4.74 4.35 0.00
CA PRO A 19 5.69 5.44 -0.10
C PRO A 19 7.13 4.89 -0.05
N ARG A 20 7.95 5.17 -1.06
CA ARG A 20 9.28 4.54 -1.23
C ARG A 20 10.31 4.97 -0.19
N GLN A 21 10.11 6.10 0.48
CA GLN A 21 11.04 6.70 1.43
C GLN A 21 10.49 6.68 2.87
N ASP A 22 9.44 5.88 3.13
CA ASP A 22 8.87 5.75 4.47
C ASP A 22 9.89 5.18 5.48
N ARG A 23 10.10 5.93 6.57
CA ARG A 23 11.00 5.54 7.67
C ARG A 23 10.25 5.03 8.90
N THR A 24 8.94 5.28 8.97
CA THR A 24 8.01 4.87 10.02
C THR A 24 7.58 3.43 9.80
N ILE A 25 7.05 3.12 8.61
CA ILE A 25 6.74 1.76 8.19
C ILE A 25 7.63 1.44 7.00
N ARG A 26 8.53 0.47 7.13
CA ARG A 26 9.55 0.25 6.09
C ARG A 26 8.91 -0.28 4.79
N PRO A 27 9.23 0.29 3.61
CA PRO A 27 8.69 -0.13 2.33
C PRO A 27 8.83 -1.63 2.07
N GLU A 28 9.96 -2.20 2.49
CA GLU A 28 10.23 -3.63 2.41
C GLU A 28 9.18 -4.47 3.14
N TRP A 29 8.80 -4.03 4.35
CA TRP A 29 7.77 -4.69 5.14
C TRP A 29 6.38 -4.52 4.50
N MET A 30 6.07 -3.33 3.99
CA MET A 30 4.79 -3.07 3.32
C MET A 30 4.62 -3.94 2.06
N ARG A 31 5.65 -3.98 1.19
CA ARG A 31 5.66 -4.83 -0.01
C ARG A 31 5.45 -6.29 0.33
N ARG A 32 6.19 -6.80 1.31
CA ARG A 32 6.07 -8.19 1.76
C ARG A 32 4.65 -8.48 2.28
N THR A 33 4.13 -7.61 3.14
CA THR A 33 2.81 -7.80 3.76
C THR A 33 1.68 -7.71 2.74
N ALA A 34 1.76 -6.78 1.77
CA ALA A 34 0.79 -6.68 0.69
C ALA A 34 0.69 -7.99 -0.11
N ARG A 35 1.83 -8.63 -0.40
CA ARG A 35 1.86 -9.92 -1.09
C ARG A 35 1.39 -11.07 -0.20
N GLU A 36 1.94 -11.18 1.00
CA GLU A 36 1.70 -12.32 1.90
C GLU A 36 0.29 -12.34 2.50
N ARG A 37 -0.31 -11.16 2.73
CA ARG A 37 -1.62 -11.05 3.40
C ARG A 37 -2.77 -10.73 2.46
N LEU A 38 -2.53 -9.88 1.46
CA LEU A 38 -3.57 -9.42 0.53
C LEU A 38 -3.42 -10.04 -0.86
N GLY A 39 -2.31 -10.70 -1.18
CA GLY A 39 -2.07 -11.26 -2.50
C GLY A 39 -1.88 -10.21 -3.60
N VAL A 40 -1.65 -8.94 -3.25
CA VAL A 40 -1.60 -7.83 -4.21
C VAL A 40 -0.18 -7.34 -4.47
N THR A 41 0.06 -6.87 -5.70
CA THR A 41 1.26 -6.10 -6.02
C THR A 41 1.01 -4.63 -5.70
N PRO A 42 1.76 -4.02 -4.76
CA PRO A 42 1.53 -2.64 -4.37
C PRO A 42 1.91 -1.66 -5.48
N VAL A 43 1.24 -0.51 -5.50
CA VAL A 43 1.65 0.66 -6.29
C VAL A 43 2.63 1.47 -5.46
N GLU A 44 3.78 1.82 -6.03
CA GLU A 44 4.79 2.64 -5.35
C GLU A 44 4.64 4.12 -5.73
N ILE A 45 4.86 5.00 -4.76
CA ILE A 45 4.89 6.46 -4.93
C ILE A 45 6.13 7.04 -4.26
N ASP A 46 6.72 8.08 -4.84
CA ASP A 46 7.79 8.82 -4.18
C ASP A 46 7.23 9.66 -3.03
N GLY A 47 7.75 9.44 -1.83
CA GLY A 47 7.35 10.16 -0.63
C GLY A 47 7.76 9.46 0.66
N GLU A 48 7.80 10.24 1.74
CA GLU A 48 7.84 9.70 3.10
C GLU A 48 6.46 9.18 3.53
N HIS A 49 6.24 8.94 4.82
CA HIS A 49 5.05 8.27 5.35
C HIS A 49 3.70 8.88 4.91
N CYS A 50 3.66 10.20 4.70
CA CYS A 50 2.44 10.92 4.35
C CYS A 50 2.48 11.48 2.92
N PRO A 51 2.49 10.63 1.87
CA PRO A 51 2.58 11.12 0.48
C PRO A 51 1.34 11.94 0.08
N HIS A 52 0.21 11.75 0.75
CA HIS A 52 -1.02 12.53 0.54
C HIS A 52 -0.89 14.01 0.89
N ILE A 53 0.19 14.43 1.57
CA ILE A 53 0.45 15.85 1.86
C ILE A 53 1.20 16.52 0.69
N PRO A 54 2.44 16.15 0.33
CA PRO A 54 3.18 16.82 -0.74
C PRO A 54 2.78 16.35 -2.15
N ARG A 55 2.15 15.18 -2.28
CA ARG A 55 1.84 14.51 -3.56
C ARG A 55 0.37 14.13 -3.69
N ALA A 56 -0.52 14.97 -3.15
CA ALA A 56 -1.96 14.73 -3.16
C ALA A 56 -2.52 14.41 -4.56
N GLN A 57 -2.08 15.15 -5.58
CA GLN A 57 -2.52 14.96 -6.97
C GLN A 57 -2.11 13.59 -7.53
N GLU A 58 -0.84 13.21 -7.39
CA GLU A 58 -0.33 11.92 -7.84
C GLU A 58 -1.05 10.76 -7.15
N LEU A 59 -1.31 10.88 -5.84
CA LEU A 59 -2.08 9.89 -5.10
C LEU A 59 -3.54 9.81 -5.57
N ALA A 60 -4.19 10.96 -5.82
CA ALA A 60 -5.56 11.00 -6.34
C ALA A 60 -5.66 10.32 -7.71
N GLU A 61 -4.68 10.52 -8.60
CA GLU A 61 -4.64 9.83 -9.89
C GLU A 61 -4.44 8.31 -9.76
N ILE A 62 -3.70 7.85 -8.74
CA ILE A 62 -3.61 6.41 -8.43
C ILE A 62 -4.99 5.88 -8.02
N ILE A 63 -5.69 6.58 -7.13
CA ILE A 63 -7.02 6.17 -6.64
C ILE A 63 -8.03 6.15 -7.79
N LEU A 64 -8.11 7.20 -8.59
CA LEU A 64 -9.08 7.31 -9.69
C LEU A 64 -8.86 6.28 -10.82
N ARG A 65 -7.63 5.77 -10.99
CA ARG A 65 -7.32 4.71 -11.96
C ARG A 65 -7.64 3.30 -11.43
N ARG A 66 -7.96 3.17 -10.15
CA ARG A 66 -8.14 1.89 -9.43
C ARG A 66 -9.51 1.77 -8.76
N ALA A 67 -10.34 2.81 -8.87
CA ALA A 67 -11.76 2.81 -8.56
C ALA A 67 -12.55 2.19 -9.72
#